data_AF-A0A3D2X4S7-F1
#
_entry.id   AF-A0A3D2X4S7-F1
#
_cell.length_a   1.000
_cell.length_b   1.000
_cell.length_c   1.000
_cell.angle_alpha   90.00
_cell.angle_beta   90.00
_cell.angle_gamma   90.00
#
_symmetry.space_group_name_H-M   'P 1'
#
loop_
_entity.id
_entity.type
_entity.pdbx_description
1 polymer ?
#
loop_
_entity_poly.entity_id
_entity_poly.type
_entity_poly.pdbx_seq_one_letter_code
_entity_poly.pdbx_strand_id
1 'polypeptide(L)' 'MKLNRKEILEQKENFQKAEIKLPTFDYEKVKEDTMKEPTWLHFGAGNIFRAFPAALQQK' A
#
# COMPACT_ATOMS: atom_id res chain seq x y z
N MET A 1 12.32 5.32 12.06
CA MET A 1 11.15 4.62 11.50
C MET A 1 11.27 4.62 9.99
N LYS A 2 11.58 3.48 9.38
CA LYS A 2 11.72 3.32 7.94
C LYS A 2 10.44 2.68 7.40
N LEU A 3 9.86 3.27 6.36
CA LEU A 3 8.62 2.78 5.78
C LEU A 3 8.88 1.49 4.98
N ASN A 4 8.69 0.34 5.62
CA ASN A 4 8.75 -0.98 5.01
C ASN A 4 7.78 -1.95 5.73
N ARG A 5 7.48 -3.09 5.11
CA ARG A 5 6.46 -4.04 5.63
C ARG A 5 6.77 -4.54 7.03
N LYS A 6 8.02 -4.95 7.28
CA LYS A 6 8.46 -5.50 8.56
C LYS A 6 8.23 -4.49 9.68
N GLU A 7 8.67 -3.25 9.49
CA GLU A 7 8.52 -2.21 10.51
C GLU A 7 7.06 -1.76 10.69
N ILE A 8 6.23 -1.75 9.65
CA ILE A 8 4.79 -1.47 9.80
C ILE A 8 4.11 -2.50 10.70
N LEU A 9 4.51 -3.78 10.60
CA LEU A 9 3.96 -4.86 11.43
C LEU A 9 4.50 -4.80 12.87
N GLU A 10 5.81 -4.61 13.03
CA GLU A 10 6.48 -4.63 14.35
C GLU A 10 6.27 -3.35 15.15
N GLN A 11 6.08 -2.21 14.49
CA GLN A 11 6.04 -0.87 15.11
C GLN A 11 4.76 -0.10 14.78
N LYS A 12 3.65 -0.81 14.56
CA LYS A 12 2.35 -0.23 14.16
C LYS A 12 1.93 0.98 15.01
N GLU A 13 2.14 0.89 16.32
CA GLU A 13 1.82 1.93 17.30
C GLU A 13 2.60 3.23 17.07
N ASN A 14 3.86 3.14 16.61
CA ASN A 14 4.68 4.33 16.34
C ASN A 14 4.14 5.11 15.14
N PHE A 15 3.70 4.41 14.10
CA PHE A 15 3.04 5.03 12.94
C PHE A 15 1.69 5.67 13.32
N GLN A 16 0.91 4.99 14.16
CA GLN A 16 -0.37 5.53 14.65
C GLN A 16 -0.19 6.78 15.53
N LYS A 17 0.81 6.78 16.43
CA LYS A 17 1.17 7.97 17.23
C LYS A 17 1.62 9.15 16.36
N ALA A 18 2.20 8.87 15.20
CA ALA A 18 2.56 9.88 14.20
C ALA A 18 1.40 10.25 13.26
N GLU A 19 0.17 9.81 13.56
CA GLU A 19 -1.04 10.06 12.76
C GLU A 19 -0.95 9.57 11.31
N ILE A 20 -0.08 8.59 11.05
CA ILE A 20 0.09 7.98 9.73
C ILE A 20 -0.96 6.89 9.57
N LYS A 21 -1.82 7.05 8.54
CA LYS A 21 -2.79 6.03 8.15
C LYS A 21 -2.05 4.84 7.52
N LEU A 22 -2.29 3.66 8.08
CA LEU A 22 -1.75 2.40 7.58
C LEU A 22 -2.80 1.66 6.73
N PRO A 23 -2.38 0.82 5.77
CA PRO A 23 -3.29 -0.06 5.04
C PRO A 23 -4.10 -0.96 6.00
N THR A 24 -5.39 -1.10 5.72
CA THR A 24 -6.32 -1.95 6.50
C THR A 24 -6.60 -3.31 5.86
N PHE A 25 -6.21 -3.48 4.60
CA PHE A 25 -6.33 -4.72 3.86
C PHE A 25 -5.12 -5.65 4.08
N ASP A 26 -5.30 -6.93 3.76
CA ASP A 26 -4.23 -7.92 3.73
C ASP A 26 -3.38 -7.75 2.47
N TYR A 27 -2.16 -7.24 2.65
CA TYR A 27 -1.24 -6.99 1.54
C TYR A 27 -0.84 -8.27 0.78
N GLU A 28 -0.57 -9.38 1.48
CA GLU A 28 -0.10 -10.60 0.79
C GLU A 28 -1.22 -11.20 -0.03
N LYS A 29 -2.46 -11.17 0.49
CA LYS A 29 -3.64 -11.59 -0.29
C LYS A 29 -3.82 -10.74 -1.55
N VAL A 30 -3.80 -9.42 -1.43
CA VAL A 30 -3.95 -8.51 -2.60
C VAL A 30 -2.86 -8.76 -3.64
N LYS A 31 -1.61 -8.99 -3.20
CA LYS A 31 -0.48 -9.28 -4.09
C LYS A 31 -0.67 -10.62 -4.81
N GLU A 32 -1.06 -11.68 -4.10
CA GLU A 32 -1.33 -12.97 -4.71
C GLU A 32 -2.44 -12.89 -5.75
N ASP A 33 -3.56 -12.26 -5.39
CA ASP A 33 -4.72 -12.11 -6.28
C ASP A 33 -4.33 -11.29 -7.53
N THR A 34 -3.55 -10.22 -7.37
CA THR A 34 -3.04 -9.41 -8.49
C THR A 34 -2.14 -10.21 -9.43
N MET A 35 -1.32 -11.13 -8.90
CA MET A 35 -0.43 -11.97 -9.72
C MET A 35 -1.19 -13.09 -10.45
N LYS A 36 -2.27 -13.61 -9.85
CA LYS A 36 -3.12 -14.66 -10.43
C LYS A 36 -4.04 -14.09 -11.51
N GLU A 37 -4.68 -12.96 -11.24
CA GLU A 37 -5.69 -12.35 -12.12
C GLU A 37 -5.58 -10.81 -12.07
N PRO A 38 -4.62 -10.20 -12.79
CA PRO A 38 -4.45 -8.75 -12.79
C PRO A 38 -5.63 -8.07 -13.49
N THR A 39 -6.26 -7.09 -12.84
CA THR A 39 -7.39 -6.36 -13.43
C THR A 39 -6.96 -5.34 -14.49
N TRP A 40 -5.79 -4.69 -14.32
CA TRP A 40 -5.30 -3.63 -15.21
C TRP A 40 -3.79 -3.43 -15.04
N LEU A 41 -3.14 -2.84 -16.05
CA LEU A 41 -1.72 -2.48 -16.05
C LEU A 41 -1.56 -1.00 -16.34
N HIS A 42 -0.76 -0.31 -15.54
CA HIS A 42 -0.45 1.11 -15.73
C HIS A 42 0.97 1.30 -16.26
N PHE A 43 1.11 2.07 -17.35
CA PHE A 43 2.40 2.45 -17.90
C PHE A 43 2.80 3.84 -17.40
N GLY A 44 3.92 3.91 -16.68
CA GLY A 44 4.47 5.16 -16.14
C GLY A 44 4.03 5.47 -14.70
N ALA A 45 4.57 4.72 -13.72
CA ALA A 45 4.26 4.87 -12.29
C ALA A 45 4.91 6.11 -11.60
N GLY A 46 4.74 7.28 -12.22
CA GLY A 46 5.23 8.58 -11.75
C GLY A 46 4.37 9.19 -10.64
N ASN A 47 4.58 10.49 -10.38
CA ASN A 47 3.96 11.18 -9.24
C ASN A 47 2.43 11.22 -9.32
N ILE A 48 1.86 11.49 -10.51
CA ILE A 48 0.41 11.58 -10.68
C ILE A 48 -0.24 10.23 -10.38
N PHE A 49 0.34 9.12 -10.87
CA PHE A 49 -0.13 7.77 -10.57
C PHE A 49 -0.18 7.50 -9.06
N ARG A 50 0.89 7.85 -8.34
CA ARG A 50 1.00 7.63 -6.89
C ARG A 50 0.04 8.50 -6.09
N ALA A 51 -0.14 9.76 -6.50
CA ALA A 51 -0.95 10.72 -5.77
C ALA A 51 -2.46 10.55 -5.99
N PHE A 52 -2.88 10.02 -7.15
CA PHE A 52 -4.31 9.95 -7.51
C PHE A 52 -4.81 8.54 -7.81
N PRO A 53 -4.49 7.86 -8.93
CA PRO A 53 -4.96 6.51 -9.20
C PRO A 53 -4.66 5.50 -8.09
N ALA A 54 -3.43 5.46 -7.57
CA ALA A 54 -3.06 4.55 -6.48
C ALA A 54 -3.82 4.87 -5.19
N ALA A 55 -4.00 6.16 -4.87
CA ALA A 55 -4.76 6.59 -3.69
C ALA A 55 -6.24 6.19 -3.77
N LEU A 56 -6.87 6.27 -4.95
CA LEU A 56 -8.25 5.85 -5.17
C LEU A 56 -8.46 4.34 -5.03
N GLN A 57 -7.43 3.55 -5.31
CA GLN A 57 -7.47 2.08 -5.20
C GLN A 57 -6.99 1.57 -3.83
N GLN A 58 -6.49 2.45 -2.96
CA GLN A 58 -6.06 2.12 -1.60
C GLN A 58 -7.28 1.96 -0.67
N LYS A 59 -8.06 0.89 -0.87
CA LYS A 59 -9.28 0.56 -0.11
C LYS A 59 -9.03 -0.56 0.90
#